data_AF-V6J777-F1
#
_entry.id   AF-V6J777-F1
#
_cell.length_a   1.000
_cell.length_b   1.000
_cell.length_c   1.000
_cell.angle_alpha   90.00
_cell.angle_beta   90.00
_cell.angle_gamma   90.00
#
_symmetry.space_group_name_H-M   'P 1'
#
loop_
_entity.id
_entity.type
_entity.pdbx_description
1 polymer ?
#
loop_
_entity_poly.entity_id
_entity_poly.type
_entity_poly.pdbx_seq_one_letter_code
_entity_poly.pdbx_strand_id
1 'polypeptide(L)'
;MLNKKKLSRKEQEDTILEKVYNLILDEQIQADERDVLITFKNNVEKGKDFERQLMSLAEGLRQIAVQRLAVHSILSSQVGEFYMEISTTGLLKKNLGTGIAAMGITFH
;
A
#
# COMPACT_ATOMS: atom_id res chain seq x y z
N MET A 1 -31.15 2.85 4.46
CA MET A 1 -29.78 3.42 4.52
C MET A 1 -28.83 2.29 4.90
N LEU A 2 -27.91 1.91 4.00
CA LEU A 2 -26.98 0.80 4.23
C LEU A 2 -26.04 1.14 5.40
N ASN A 3 -26.24 0.44 6.52
CA ASN A 3 -25.37 0.50 7.68
C ASN A 3 -24.01 -0.10 7.24
N LYS A 4 -23.01 0.74 6.92
CA LYS A 4 -21.66 0.26 6.60
C LYS A 4 -21.11 -0.42 7.84
N LYS A 5 -21.24 -1.76 7.91
CA LYS A 5 -20.69 -2.60 8.97
C LYS A 5 -19.17 -2.35 8.99
N LYS A 6 -18.66 -1.82 10.10
CA LYS A 6 -17.21 -1.64 10.28
C LYS A 6 -16.59 -3.04 10.26
N LEU A 7 -15.75 -3.33 9.26
CA LEU A 7 -15.03 -4.60 9.18
C LEU A 7 -14.24 -4.82 10.47
N SER A 8 -14.22 -6.06 10.94
CA SER A 8 -13.26 -6.53 11.94
C SER A 8 -11.84 -6.27 11.44
N ARG A 9 -10.91 -6.02 12.36
CA ARG A 9 -9.49 -5.84 12.02
C ARG A 9 -8.99 -6.97 11.12
N LYS A 10 -9.34 -8.22 11.44
CA LYS A 10 -8.93 -9.38 10.65
C LYS A 10 -9.47 -9.35 9.21
N GLU A 11 -10.74 -8.95 9.03
CA GLU A 11 -11.34 -8.81 7.70
C GLU A 11 -10.66 -7.69 6.88
N GLN A 12 -10.18 -6.63 7.55
CA GLN A 12 -9.41 -5.56 6.90
C GLN A 12 -8.02 -6.06 6.46
N GLU A 13 -7.34 -6.81 7.32
CA GLU A 13 -6.05 -7.43 7.00
C GLU A 13 -6.17 -8.41 5.83
N ASP A 14 -7.21 -9.26 5.83
CA ASP A 14 -7.50 -10.20 4.75
C ASP A 14 -7.81 -9.47 3.42
N THR A 15 -8.60 -8.39 3.46
CA THR A 15 -8.90 -7.57 2.27
C THR A 15 -7.63 -6.94 1.68
N ILE A 16 -6.72 -6.45 2.54
CA ILE A 16 -5.45 -5.87 2.10
C ILE A 16 -4.57 -6.97 1.47
N LEU A 17 -4.50 -8.15 2.08
CA LEU A 17 -3.74 -9.28 1.52
C LEU A 17 -4.27 -9.68 0.15
N GLU A 18 -5.58 -9.83 0.00
CA GLU A 18 -6.22 -10.15 -1.29
C GLU A 18 -5.81 -9.14 -2.39
N LYS A 19 -5.86 -7.85 -2.07
CA LYS A 19 -5.43 -6.79 -3.00
C LYS A 19 -3.96 -6.89 -3.35
N VAL A 20 -3.09 -7.15 -2.36
CA VAL A 20 -1.66 -7.38 -2.62
C VAL A 20 -1.45 -8.58 -3.55
N TYR A 21 -2.16 -9.69 -3.34
CA TYR A 21 -2.07 -10.84 -4.24
C TYR A 21 -2.46 -10.48 -5.67
N ASN A 22 -3.57 -9.77 -5.85
CA ASN A 22 -4.03 -9.34 -7.17
C ASN A 22 -2.99 -8.44 -7.86
N LEU A 23 -2.41 -7.48 -7.13
CA LEU A 23 -1.35 -6.60 -7.67
C LEU A 23 -0.07 -7.37 -8.03
N ILE A 24 0.32 -8.38 -7.25
CA ILE A 24 1.51 -9.19 -7.56
C ILE A 24 1.32 -9.95 -8.87
N LEU A 25 0.11 -10.49 -9.10
CA LEU A 25 -0.22 -11.29 -10.27
C LEU A 25 -0.45 -10.47 -11.54
N ASP A 26 -0.72 -9.18 -11.40
CA ASP A 26 -0.94 -8.30 -12.55
C ASP A 26 0.39 -7.99 -13.26
N GLU A 27 0.49 -8.37 -14.53
CA GLU A 27 1.68 -8.22 -15.37
C GLU A 27 2.02 -6.75 -15.66
N GLN A 28 1.06 -5.83 -15.54
CA GLN A 28 1.25 -4.40 -15.78
C GLN A 28 2.01 -3.71 -14.64
N ILE A 29 2.11 -4.36 -13.48
CA ILE A 29 2.83 -3.81 -12.32
C ILE A 29 4.35 -3.87 -12.55
N GLN A 30 5.02 -2.77 -12.18
CA GLN A 30 6.45 -2.62 -12.38
C GLN A 30 7.24 -3.52 -11.41
N ALA A 31 8.44 -3.93 -11.81
CA ALA A 31 9.20 -4.96 -11.09
C ALA A 31 9.58 -4.57 -9.66
N ASP A 32 9.97 -3.32 -9.44
CA ASP A 32 10.28 -2.71 -8.14
C ASP A 32 9.06 -2.60 -7.21
N GLU A 33 7.90 -2.23 -7.74
CA GLU A 33 6.63 -2.24 -7.00
C GLU A 33 6.26 -3.67 -6.58
N ARG A 34 6.39 -4.62 -7.51
CA ARG A 34 6.11 -6.03 -7.28
C ARG A 34 7.02 -6.62 -6.21
N ASP A 35 8.31 -6.27 -6.19
CA ASP A 35 9.27 -6.73 -5.17
C ASP A 35 8.86 -6.30 -3.75
N VAL A 36 8.44 -5.05 -3.60
CA VAL A 36 7.93 -4.51 -2.32
C VAL A 36 6.66 -5.22 -1.87
N LEU A 37 5.73 -5.50 -2.79
CA LEU A 37 4.50 -6.26 -2.52
C LEU A 37 4.79 -7.72 -2.11
N ILE A 38 5.69 -8.40 -2.82
CA ILE A 38 6.11 -9.78 -2.51
C ILE A 38 6.78 -9.83 -1.14
N THR A 39 7.62 -8.85 -0.82
CA THR A 39 8.29 -8.77 0.48
C THR A 39 7.28 -8.66 1.62
N PHE A 40 6.26 -7.80 1.47
CA PHE A 40 5.17 -7.70 2.44
C PHE A 40 4.44 -9.04 2.60
N LYS A 41 3.99 -9.65 1.50
CA LYS A 41 3.29 -10.95 1.49
C LYS A 41 4.09 -12.01 2.25
N ASN A 42 5.35 -12.23 1.86
CA ASN A 42 6.21 -13.26 2.45
C ASN A 42 6.45 -13.03 3.95
N ASN A 43 6.51 -11.78 4.38
CA ASN A 43 6.70 -11.44 5.79
C ASN A 43 5.45 -11.71 6.62
N VAL A 44 4.27 -11.40 6.09
CA VAL A 44 2.98 -11.71 6.75
C VAL A 44 2.76 -13.22 6.82
N GLU A 45 3.05 -13.97 5.76
CA GLU A 45 2.97 -15.45 5.76
C GLU A 45 3.91 -16.10 6.78
N LYS A 46 5.06 -15.46 7.08
CA LYS A 46 5.98 -15.88 8.14
C LYS A 46 5.51 -15.54 9.55
N GLY A 47 4.30 -14.99 9.71
CA GLY A 47 3.71 -14.61 10.99
C GLY A 47 4.30 -13.34 11.60
N LYS A 48 4.93 -12.46 10.79
CA LYS A 48 5.37 -11.15 11.28
C LYS A 48 4.18 -10.23 11.52
N ASP A 49 4.37 -9.26 12.42
CA ASP A 49 3.34 -8.27 12.78
C ASP A 49 2.81 -7.51 11.55
N PHE A 50 1.51 -7.62 11.31
CA PHE A 50 0.85 -7.10 10.12
C PHE A 50 0.98 -5.58 10.00
N GLU A 51 0.68 -4.84 11.07
CA GLU A 51 0.73 -3.37 11.07
C GLU A 51 2.13 -2.86 10.74
N ARG A 52 3.16 -3.48 11.32
CA ARG A 52 4.56 -3.16 11.03
C ARG A 52 4.92 -3.49 9.58
N GLN A 53 4.47 -4.61 9.05
CA GLN A 53 4.70 -4.93 7.64
C GLN A 53 3.96 -3.97 6.71
N LEU A 54 2.73 -3.58 7.05
CA LEU A 54 1.95 -2.61 6.27
C LEU A 54 2.62 -1.24 6.25
N MET A 55 3.20 -0.81 7.38
CA MET A 55 4.03 0.40 7.44
C MET A 55 5.26 0.30 6.55
N SER A 56 5.96 -0.84 6.56
CA SER A 56 7.10 -1.07 5.67
C SER A 56 6.72 -1.09 4.19
N LEU A 57 5.55 -1.65 3.86
CA LEU A 57 5.01 -1.64 2.51
C LEU A 57 4.73 -0.21 2.04
N ALA A 58 4.01 0.57 2.84
CA ALA A 58 3.72 1.97 2.52
C ALA A 58 5.02 2.78 2.35
N GLU A 59 5.99 2.61 3.24
CA GLU A 59 7.28 3.31 3.12
C GLU A 59 8.06 2.90 1.87
N GLY A 60 8.06 1.61 1.50
CA GLY A 60 8.70 1.12 0.27
C GLY A 60 8.07 1.74 -0.98
N LEU A 61 6.74 1.74 -1.06
CA LEU A 61 6.01 2.38 -2.17
C LEU A 61 6.27 3.90 -2.23
N ARG A 62 6.32 4.56 -1.08
CA ARG A 62 6.67 5.98 -0.98
C ARG A 62 8.07 6.27 -1.53
N GLN A 63 9.05 5.44 -1.18
CA GLN A 63 10.43 5.60 -1.66
C GLN A 63 10.51 5.42 -3.19
N ILE A 64 9.81 4.42 -3.73
CA ILE A 64 9.70 4.24 -5.19
C ILE A 64 9.09 5.49 -5.83
N ALA A 65 7.98 6.00 -5.28
CA ALA A 65 7.34 7.21 -5.80
C ALA A 65 8.32 8.40 -5.81
N VAL A 66 9.08 8.62 -4.73
CA VAL A 66 10.09 9.69 -4.67
C VAL A 66 11.18 9.54 -5.71
N GLN A 67 11.71 8.32 -5.86
CA GLN A 67 12.75 8.04 -6.84
C GLN A 67 12.26 8.31 -8.27
N ARG A 68 10.98 8.01 -8.53
CA ARG A 68 10.36 8.21 -9.85
C ARG A 68 9.97 9.65 -10.14
N LEU A 69 9.67 10.46 -9.12
CA LEU A 69 9.47 11.90 -9.30
C LEU A 69 10.69 12.56 -9.96
N ALA A 70 11.91 12.10 -9.66
CA ALA A 70 13.14 12.61 -10.27
C ALA A 70 13.25 12.31 -11.78
N VAL A 71 12.51 11.33 -12.29
CA VAL A 71 12.49 10.94 -13.70
C VAL A 71 11.13 11.15 -14.36
N HIS A 72 10.27 11.99 -13.77
CA HIS A 72 8.91 12.29 -14.25
C HIS A 72 8.02 11.05 -14.47
N SER A 73 8.25 10.00 -13.67
CA SER A 73 7.43 8.79 -13.65
C SER A 73 6.66 8.70 -12.33
N ILE A 74 5.60 7.90 -12.30
CA ILE A 74 4.75 7.69 -11.13
C ILE A 74 4.61 6.19 -10.83
N LEU A 75 3.98 5.85 -9.70
CA LEU A 75 3.54 4.49 -9.44
C LEU A 75 2.54 4.04 -10.52
N SER A 76 2.49 2.74 -10.79
CA SER A 76 1.43 2.14 -11.60
C SER A 76 0.08 2.51 -10.97
N SER A 77 -0.92 2.84 -11.80
CA SER A 77 -2.19 3.40 -11.34
C SER A 77 -2.83 2.57 -10.21
N GLN A 78 -2.90 1.25 -10.37
CA GLN A 78 -3.45 0.35 -9.35
C GLN A 78 -2.64 0.34 -8.05
N VAL A 79 -1.31 0.47 -8.11
CA VAL A 79 -0.43 0.54 -6.94
C VAL A 79 -0.56 1.89 -6.24
N GLY A 80 -0.72 2.97 -7.01
CA GLY A 80 -0.99 4.31 -6.47
C GLY A 80 -2.33 4.39 -5.73
N GLU A 81 -3.40 3.83 -6.32
CA GLU A 81 -4.71 3.70 -5.66
C GLU A 81 -4.63 2.88 -4.38
N PHE A 82 -4.00 1.70 -4.45
CA PHE A 82 -3.80 0.84 -3.29
C PHE A 82 -2.97 1.53 -2.19
N TYR A 83 -1.92 2.24 -2.57
CA TYR A 83 -1.10 3.03 -1.65
C TYR A 83 -1.92 4.11 -0.92
N MET A 84 -2.79 4.81 -1.65
CA MET A 84 -3.68 5.83 -1.06
C MET A 84 -4.69 5.18 -0.11
N GLU A 85 -5.25 4.04 -0.49
CA GLU A 85 -6.16 3.27 0.35
C GLU A 85 -5.50 2.90 1.67
N ILE A 86 -4.34 2.22 1.66
CA ILE A 86 -3.67 1.80 2.91
C ILE A 86 -3.24 3.00 3.75
N SER A 87 -2.83 4.10 3.12
CA SER A 87 -2.42 5.35 3.79
C SER A 87 -3.56 6.07 4.51
N THR A 88 -4.80 5.84 4.06
CA THR A 88 -6.02 6.40 4.66
C THR A 88 -6.72 5.40 5.57
N THR A 89 -6.30 4.13 5.60
CA THR A 89 -6.79 3.17 6.60
C THR A 89 -6.36 3.59 8.00
N GLY A 90 -7.21 3.28 8.99
CA GLY A 90 -6.88 3.45 10.40
C GLY A 90 -5.79 2.50 10.93
N LEU A 91 -5.22 1.64 10.08
CA LEU A 91 -4.14 0.70 10.41
C LEU A 91 -2.75 1.38 10.37
N LEU A 92 -2.63 2.51 9.67
CA LEU A 92 -1.39 3.26 9.60
C LEU A 92 -1.43 4.49 10.52
N LYS A 93 -0.25 4.84 11.07
CA LYS A 93 -0.12 6.02 11.94
C LYS A 93 -0.42 7.29 11.14
N LYS A 94 -1.13 8.24 11.76
CA LYS A 94 -1.49 9.56 11.20
C LYS A 94 -0.33 10.31 10.51
N ASN A 95 0.91 10.09 10.96
CA ASN A 95 2.10 10.73 10.41
C ASN A 95 2.46 10.27 8.98
N LEU A 96 2.02 9.09 8.55
CA LEU A 96 2.21 8.59 7.18
C LEU A 96 1.35 9.41 6.20
N GLY A 97 0.05 9.58 6.49
CA GLY A 97 -0.87 10.39 5.68
C GLY A 97 -0.44 11.85 5.57
N THR A 98 0.06 12.46 6.65
CA THR A 98 0.58 13.84 6.63
C THR A 98 1.85 13.96 5.78
N GLY A 99 2.75 12.97 5.82
CA GLY A 99 3.96 12.95 5.00
C GLY A 99 3.66 12.93 3.50
N ILE A 100 2.63 12.21 3.08
CA ILE A 100 2.22 12.10 1.67
C ILE A 100 1.62 13.40 1.15
N ALA A 101 0.71 14.01 1.92
CA ALA A 101 0.12 15.30 1.55
C ALA A 101 1.20 16.38 1.38
N ALA A 102 2.24 16.36 2.23
CA ALA A 102 3.38 17.28 2.13
C ALA A 102 4.26 17.04 0.88
N MET A 103 4.18 15.86 0.25
CA MET A 103 4.97 15.51 -0.93
C MET A 103 4.27 15.86 -2.26
N GLY A 104 3.06 16.44 -2.23
CA GLY A 104 2.33 16.86 -3.44
C GLY A 104 1.87 15.69 -4.32
N ILE A 105 1.92 14.46 -3.80
CA ILE A 105 1.52 13.26 -4.53
C ILE A 105 -0.01 13.13 -4.45
N THR A 106 -0.69 13.70 -5.44
CA THR A 106 -2.12 13.48 -5.71
C THR A 106 -2.24 12.45 -6.83
N PHE A 107 -2.69 11.24 -6.49
CA PHE A 107 -3.09 10.24 -7.49
C PHE A 107 -4.54 10.57 -7.91
N HIS A 108 -4.77 10.78 -9.21
CA HIS A 108 -6.07 11.07 -9.82
C HIS A 108 -6.54 9.84 -10.61
#